data_AF-A0A4Q3YLX1-F1
#
_entry.id   AF-A0A4Q3YLX1-F1
#
_cell.length_a   1.000
_cell.length_b   1.000
_cell.length_c   1.000
_cell.angle_alpha   90.00
_cell.angle_beta   90.00
_cell.angle_gamma   90.00
#
_symmetry.space_group_name_H-M   'P 1'
#
loop_
_entity.id
_entity.type
_entity.pdbx_description
1 polymer ?
#
loop_
_entity_poly.entity_id
_entity_poly.type
_entity_poly.pdbx_seq_one_letter_code
_entity_poly.pdbx_strand_id
1 'polypeptide(L)' 'MRTLRVRIKDKHAKALDAMACEVNFVWNFVNELSYKHLQRTGEFFSAYDIAKYTAGASKEGLK' A
#
# COMPACT_ATOMS: atom_id res chain seq x y z
N MET A 1 -37.54 5.24 15.31
CA MET A 1 -36.20 5.16 14.71
C MET A 1 -36.28 4.27 13.47
N ARG A 2 -35.90 4.75 12.28
CA ARG A 2 -35.94 3.95 11.03
C ARG A 2 -34.53 3.48 10.69
N THR A 3 -34.36 2.18 10.54
CA THR A 3 -33.08 1.56 10.17
C THR A 3 -32.95 1.47 8.66
N LEU A 4 -31.88 2.04 8.11
CA LEU A 4 -31.55 1.95 6.69
C LEU A 4 -30.93 0.57 6.42
N ARG A 5 -31.54 -0.21 5.54
CA ARG A 5 -30.98 -1.50 5.07
C ARG A 5 -30.32 -1.28 3.72
N VAL A 6 -29.00 -1.25 3.69
CA VAL A 6 -28.20 -1.08 2.47
C VAL A 6 -27.55 -2.42 2.11
N ARG A 7 -27.63 -2.81 0.84
CA ARG A 7 -26.86 -3.93 0.29
C ARG A 7 -25.60 -3.39 -0.37
N ILE A 8 -24.44 -3.82 0.10
CA ILE A 8 -23.17 -3.56 -0.57
C ILE A 8 -23.06 -4.54 -1.75
N LYS A 9 -22.82 -4.01 -2.96
CA LYS A 9 -22.53 -4.85 -4.13
C LYS A 9 -21.08 -5.31 -4.06
N ASP A 10 -20.88 -6.61 -4.10
CA ASP A 10 -19.61 -7.31 -3.89
C ASP A 10 -19.08 -7.98 -5.17
N LYS A 11 -19.69 -7.70 -6.33
CA LYS A 11 -19.27 -8.24 -7.65
C LYS A 11 -17.76 -8.11 -7.90
N HIS A 12 -17.15 -7.02 -7.44
CA HIS A 12 -15.74 -6.71 -7.63
C HIS A 12 -14.90 -6.89 -6.35
N ALA A 13 -15.48 -7.39 -5.25
CA ALA A 13 -14.80 -7.49 -3.97
C ALA A 13 -13.46 -8.22 -4.09
N LYS A 14 -13.44 -9.36 -4.78
CA LYS A 14 -12.20 -10.14 -5.01
C LYS A 14 -11.11 -9.35 -5.74
N ALA A 15 -11.47 -8.53 -6.72
CA ALA A 15 -10.50 -7.72 -7.46
C ALA A 15 -9.96 -6.58 -6.59
N LEU A 16 -10.83 -5.94 -5.81
CA LEU A 16 -10.44 -4.90 -4.86
C LEU A 16 -9.58 -5.45 -3.72
N ASP A 17 -9.87 -6.65 -3.22
CA ASP A 17 -9.08 -7.32 -2.20
C ASP A 17 -7.67 -7.64 -2.72
N ALA A 18 -7.55 -8.12 -3.96
CA ALA A 18 -6.25 -8.36 -4.59
C ALA A 18 -5.43 -7.05 -4.70
N MET A 19 -6.05 -5.97 -5.20
CA MET A 19 -5.40 -4.66 -5.28
C MET A 19 -5.02 -4.12 -3.89
N ALA A 20 -5.87 -4.33 -2.88
CA ALA A 20 -5.59 -3.92 -1.52
C ALA A 20 -4.38 -4.69 -0.94
N CYS A 21 -4.25 -5.99 -1.22
CA CYS A 21 -3.09 -6.78 -0.85
C CYS A 21 -1.80 -6.25 -1.50
N GLU A 22 -1.84 -5.91 -2.79
CA GLU A 22 -0.70 -5.34 -3.52
C GLU A 22 -0.26 -4.00 -2.93
N VAL A 23 -1.21 -3.10 -2.67
CA VAL A 23 -0.91 -1.80 -2.04
C VAL A 23 -0.35 -1.99 -0.63
N ASN A 24 -0.92 -2.90 0.15
CA ASN A 24 -0.45 -3.21 1.49
C ASN A 24 0.98 -3.78 1.50
N PHE A 25 1.36 -4.57 0.49
CA PHE A 25 2.71 -5.07 0.33
C PHE A 25 3.73 -3.92 0.19
N VAL A 26 3.48 -2.99 -0.74
CA VAL A 26 4.36 -1.83 -0.96
C VAL A 26 4.40 -0.95 0.29
N TRP A 27 3.25 -0.72 0.93
CA TRP A 27 3.17 0.10 2.13
C TRP A 27 3.99 -0.46 3.29
N ASN A 28 3.88 -1.77 3.56
CA ASN A 28 4.64 -2.41 4.62
C ASN A 28 6.15 -2.37 4.36
N PHE A 29 6.56 -2.58 3.11
CA PHE A 29 7.97 -2.43 2.72
C PHE A 29 8.50 -1.02 2.97
N VAL A 30 7.78 0.01 2.53
CA VAL A 30 8.19 1.42 2.72
C VAL A 30 8.26 1.78 4.21
N ASN A 31 7.32 1.30 5.02
CA ASN A 31 7.35 1.55 6.47
C ASN A 31 8.56 0.93 7.14
N GLU A 32 8.85 -0.34 6.85
CA GLU A 32 10.01 -1.03 7.40
C GLU A 32 11.31 -0.36 6.97
N LEU A 33 11.42 -0.02 5.68
CA LEU A 33 12.57 0.69 5.13
C LEU A 33 12.79 2.05 5.80
N SER A 34 11.72 2.84 5.92
CA SER A 34 11.78 4.18 6.54
C SER A 34 12.14 4.11 8.02
N TYR A 35 11.59 3.14 8.74
CA TYR A 35 11.89 2.93 10.15
C TYR A 35 13.36 2.55 10.37
N LYS A 36 13.89 1.63 9.55
CA LYS A 36 15.32 1.24 9.60
C LYS A 36 16.25 2.40 9.26
N HIS A 37 15.87 3.24 8.30
CA HIS A 37 16.64 4.43 7.96
C HIS A 37 16.67 5.42 9.13
N LEU A 38 15.50 5.74 9.68
CA LEU A 38 15.35 6.61 10.83
C LEU A 38 16.18 6.14 12.04
N GLN A 39 16.18 4.84 12.34
CA GLN A 39 17.00 4.29 13.42
C GLN A 39 18.51 4.46 13.21
N ARG A 40 18.96 4.50 11.95
CA ARG A 40 20.39 4.57 11.59
C ARG A 40 20.90 6.00 11.45
N THR A 41 20.10 6.87 10.84
CA THR A 41 20.51 8.24 10.49
C THR A 41 19.88 9.30 11.37
N GLY A 42 18.76 8.99 12.03
CA GLY A 42 17.93 9.97 12.73
C GLY A 42 17.10 10.85 11.78
N GLU A 43 17.12 10.56 10.48
CA GLU A 43 16.45 11.34 9.44
C GLU A 43 15.30 10.55 8.79
N PHE A 44 14.30 11.28 8.29
CA PHE A 44 13.20 10.69 7.52
C PHE A 44 13.54 10.70 6.02
N PHE A 45 13.06 9.69 5.30
CA PHE A 45 13.12 9.74 3.84
C PHE A 45 12.24 10.87 3.27
N SER A 46 12.74 11.49 2.21
CA SER A 46 11.88 12.30 1.35
C SER A 46 11.05 11.40 0.43
N ALA A 47 10.00 11.97 -0.18
CA ALA A 47 9.22 11.28 -1.20
C ALA A 47 10.07 10.82 -2.39
N TYR A 48 11.12 11.57 -2.76
CA TYR A 48 12.02 11.23 -3.86
C TYR A 48 12.94 10.05 -3.54
N ASP A 49 13.28 9.87 -2.27
CA ASP A 49 14.11 8.74 -1.84
C ASP A 49 13.31 7.44 -1.87
N ILE A 50 12.09 7.47 -1.33
CA ILE A 50 11.16 6.32 -1.37
C ILE A 50 10.82 5.94 -2.83
N ALA A 51 10.65 6.92 -3.71
CA ALA A 51 10.36 6.68 -5.12
C ALA A 51 11.45 5.85 -5.83
N LYS A 52 12.72 5.99 -5.44
CA LYS A 52 13.83 5.18 -6.00
C LYS A 52 13.71 3.71 -5.62
N TYR A 53 13.26 3.41 -4.41
CA TYR A 53 13.11 2.03 -3.91
C TYR A 53 11.82 1.34 -4.36
N THR A 54 10.83 2.12 -4.83
CA THR A 54 9.54 1.60 -5.31
C THR A 54 9.41 1.70 -6.83
N ALA A 55 10.42 2.23 -7.52
CA ALA A 55 10.45 2.35 -8.97
C ALA A 55 10.34 0.96 -9.62
N GLY A 56 9.34 0.78 -10.49
CA GLY A 56 9.13 -0.48 -11.21
C GLY A 56 8.29 -1.52 -10.46
N ALA A 57 7.83 -1.24 -9.24
CA ALA A 57 6.93 -2.14 -8.51
C ALA A 57 5.61 -2.44 -9.26
N SER A 58 5.20 -1.56 -10.18
CA SER A 58 4.04 -1.78 -11.06
C SER A 58 4.35 -2.58 -12.34
N LYS A 59 5.62 -2.84 -12.66
CA LYS A 59 6.04 -3.52 -13.90
C LYS A 59 6.23 -5.03 -13.74
N GLU A 60 6.50 -5.53 -12.53
CA GLU A 60 6.81 -6.94 -12.26
C GLU A 60 5.74 -7.70 -11.44
N GLY A 61 4.48 -7.28 -11.47
CA GLY A 61 3.43 -7.92 -10.65
C GLY A 61 2.03 -8.02 -11.26
N LEU A 62 1.75 -7.29 -12.35
CA LEU A 62 0.45 -7.34 -13.01
C LEU A 62 0.47 -8.47 -14.05
N LYS A 63 -0.01 -9.66 -13.66
CA LYS A 63 -0.54 -10.64 -14.62
C LYS A 63 -1.96 -10.28 -15.01
#